data_AF-D9WD77-F1
#
_entry.id   AF-D9WD77-F1
#
_cell.length_a   1.000
_cell.length_b   1.000
_cell.length_c   1.000
_cell.angle_alpha   90.00
_cell.angle_beta   90.00
_cell.angle_gamma   90.00
#
_symmetry.space_group_name_H-M   'P 1'
#
loop_
_entity.id
_entity.type
_entity.pdbx_description
1 polymer ?
#
loop_
_entity_poly.entity_id
_entity_poly.type
_entity_poly.pdbx_seq_one_letter_code
_entity_poly.pdbx_strand_id
1 'polypeptide(L)' 'MMPQVCARCDKTTSTPVVVAIEHGASLGGRTLYACPGCAPTFPKQRDPFEQCLPDRPSRKTAS' A
#
# COMPACT_ATOMS: atom_id res chain seq x y z
N MET A 1 20.54 12.25 -0.12
CA MET A 1 19.32 11.43 -0.30
C MET A 1 19.70 10.20 -1.12
N MET A 2 19.37 9.00 -0.65
CA MET A 2 19.57 7.74 -1.39
C MET A 2 18.62 7.74 -2.61
N PRO A 3 19.11 7.59 -3.86
CA PRO A 3 18.24 7.48 -5.02
C PRO A 3 17.50 6.14 -4.99
N GLN A 4 16.17 6.16 -5.18
CA GLN A 4 15.36 4.94 -5.22
C GLN A 4 14.87 4.68 -6.64
N VAL A 5 14.65 3.41 -6.96
CA VAL A 5 14.09 3.01 -8.25
C VAL A 5 12.57 3.17 -8.22
N CYS A 6 12.02 3.81 -9.25
CA CYS A 6 10.59 3.91 -9.44
C CYS A 6 10.01 2.54 -9.86
N ALA A 7 9.04 2.02 -9.10
CA ALA A 7 8.37 0.76 -9.42
C ALA A 7 7.49 0.80 -10.68
N ARG A 8 7.30 1.96 -11.32
CA ARG A 8 6.47 2.11 -12.53
C ARG A 8 7.26 2.16 -13.82
N CYS A 9 8.41 2.84 -13.80
CA CYS A 9 9.20 3.12 -15.01
C CYS A 9 10.67 2.71 -14.87
N ASP A 10 11.02 2.06 -13.75
CA ASP A 10 12.34 1.49 -13.45
C ASP A 10 13.50 2.50 -13.49
N LYS A 11 13.18 3.80 -13.47
CA LYS A 11 14.17 4.88 -13.40
C LYS A 11 14.51 5.21 -11.95
N THR A 12 15.79 5.44 -11.69
CA THR A 12 16.27 5.99 -10.43
C THR A 12 15.82 7.44 -10.27
N THR A 13 15.31 7.80 -9.11
CA THR A 13 14.88 9.16 -8.77
C THR A 13 15.51 9.62 -7.46
N SER A 14 15.93 10.89 -7.42
CA SER A 14 16.44 11.55 -6.22
C SER A 14 15.32 12.05 -5.30
N THR A 15 14.06 12.05 -5.77
CA THR A 15 12.86 12.48 -5.03
C THR A 15 11.80 11.37 -4.99
N PRO A 16 12.10 10.25 -4.34
CA PRO A 16 11.18 9.11 -4.29
C PRO A 16 9.95 9.40 -3.42
N VAL A 17 8.77 9.06 -3.94
CA VAL A 17 7.49 9.10 -3.23
C VAL A 17 7.07 7.69 -2.87
N VAL A 18 6.70 7.44 -1.62
CA VAL A 18 6.17 6.13 -1.19
C VAL A 18 4.76 5.97 -1.75
N VAL A 19 4.54 4.90 -2.51
CA VAL A 19 3.24 4.63 -3.15
C VAL A 19 2.54 3.40 -2.60
N ALA A 20 3.30 2.46 -2.02
CA ALA A 20 2.77 1.22 -1.47
C ALA A 20 3.72 0.61 -0.44
N ILE A 21 3.14 -0.14 0.50
CA ILE A 21 3.88 -0.99 1.42
C ILE A 21 3.31 -2.39 1.23
N GLU A 22 4.12 -3.28 0.69
CA GLU A 22 3.74 -4.66 0.45
C GLU A 22 4.09 -5.46 1.68
N HIS A 23 3.09 -5.99 2.39
CA HIS A 23 3.32 -6.81 3.57
C HIS A 23 3.53 -8.26 3.12
N GLY A 24 4.75 -8.78 3.28
CA GLY A 24 4.99 -10.20 3.13
C GLY A 24 4.54 -10.95 4.38
N ALA A 25 3.88 -12.10 4.21
CA ALA A 25 3.40 -12.93 5.31
C ALA A 25 4.54 -13.54 6.16
N SER A 26 5.77 -13.58 5.63
CA SER A 26 6.93 -14.20 6.30
C SER A 26 8.21 -13.39 6.18
N LEU A 27 8.36 -12.60 5.13
CA LEU A 27 9.48 -11.69 4.92
C LEU A 27 8.92 -10.28 5.08
N GLY A 28 9.43 -9.54 6.06
CA GLY A 28 8.93 -8.21 6.44
C GLY A 28 8.63 -7.32 5.22
N GLY A 29 7.63 -6.45 5.37
CA GLY A 29 7.08 -5.73 4.23
C GLY A 29 8.11 -4.90 3.45
N ARG A 30 7.95 -4.81 2.13
CA ARG A 30 8.77 -3.96 1.25
C ARG A 30 8.05 -2.65 0.97
N THR A 31 8.76 -1.53 1.03
CA THR A 31 8.23 -0.22 0.63
C THR A 31 8.50 0.00 -0.87
N LEU A 32 7.45 0.29 -1.63
CA LEU A 32 7.54 0.64 -3.05
C LEU A 32 7.59 2.16 -3.23
N TYR A 33 8.52 2.60 -4.06
CA TYR A 33 8.75 4.02 -4.36
C TYR A 33 8.44 4.34 -5.82
N ALA A 34 8.05 5.59 -6.09
CA ALA A 34 7.80 6.09 -7.44
C ALA A 34 8.34 7.51 -7.65
N CYS A 35 8.56 7.88 -8.92
CA CYS A 35 8.80 9.27 -9.31
C CYS A 35 7.58 10.17 -9.01
N PRO A 36 7.77 11.48 -8.78
CA PRO A 36 6.66 12.40 -8.50
C PRO A 36 5.63 12.48 -9.64
N GLY A 37 6.05 12.35 -10.91
CA GLY A 37 5.12 12.27 -12.04
C GLY A 37 4.37 10.94 -12.14
N CYS A 38 4.86 9.90 -11.49
CA CYS A 38 4.37 8.53 -11.56
C CYS A 38 3.47 8.21 -10.36
N ALA A 39 3.79 8.78 -9.19
CA ALA A 39 3.04 8.64 -7.94
C ALA A 39 1.51 8.82 -8.07
N PRO A 40 0.95 9.83 -8.76
CA PRO A 40 -0.50 10.00 -8.85
C PRO A 40 -1.21 8.93 -9.69
N THR A 41 -0.45 8.12 -10.46
CA THR A 41 -1.04 7.02 -11.26
C THR A 41 -1.26 5.74 -10.44
N PHE A 42 -0.69 5.66 -9.23
CA PHE A 42 -0.88 4.48 -8.38
C PHE A 42 -2.26 4.52 -7.72
N PRO A 43 -2.99 3.39 -7.69
CA PRO A 43 -4.22 3.31 -6.93
C PRO A 43 -3.90 3.55 -5.46
N LYS A 44 -4.76 4.32 -4.77
CA LYS A 44 -4.64 4.53 -3.33
C LYS A 44 -4.64 3.17 -2.64
N GLN A 45 -3.54 2.82 -1.97
CA GLN A 45 -3.47 1.58 -1.22
C GLN A 45 -4.59 1.59 -0.18
N ARG A 46 -5.46 0.57 -0.25
CA ARG A 46 -6.43 0.32 0.81
C ARG A 46 -5.67 -0.20 2.01
N ASP A 47 -5.97 0.35 3.17
CA ASP A 47 -5.37 -0.15 4.39
C ASP A 47 -5.84 -1.60 4.62
N PRO A 48 -4.94 -2.57 4.74
CA PRO A 48 -5.31 -3.98 4.87
C PRO A 48 -6.03 -4.28 6.19
N PHE A 49 -5.95 -3.42 7.21
CA PHE A 49 -6.71 -3.58 8.45
C PHE A 49 -8.14 -3.05 8.35
N GLU A 50 -8.45 -2.22 7.35
CA GLU A 50 -9.81 -1.74 7.10
C GLU A 50 -10.75 -2.87 6.64
N GLN A 51 -10.18 -3.98 6.14
CA GLN A 51 -10.93 -5.20 5.78
C GLN A 51 -11.09 -6.18 6.95
N CYS A 52 -10.48 -5.91 8.11
CA CYS A 52 -10.54 -6.75 9.31
C CYS A 52 -11.52 -6.20 10.36
N LEU A 53 -12.57 -5.50 9.92
CA LEU A 53 -13.77 -5.36 10.74
C LEU A 53 -14.69 -6.52 10.37
N PRO A 54 -14.90 -7.50 11.27
CA PRO A 54 -15.92 -8.50 11.02
C PRO A 54 -17.26 -7.76 10.93
N ASP A 55 -17.94 -7.89 9.80
CA ASP A 55 -19.39 -7.66 9.72
C ASP A 55 -20.01 -8.55 10.81
N ARG A 56 -20.34 -7.95 11.95
CA ARG A 56 -21.05 -8.65 13.02
C ARG A 56 -22.47 -8.84 12.51
N PRO A 57 -22.94 -10.08 12.23
CA PRO A 57 -24.34 -10.27 11.92
C PRO A 57 -25.17 -9.82 13.13
N SER A 58 -26.07 -8.88 12.87
CA SER A 58 -27.03 -8.35 13.84
C SER A 58 -27.76 -9.49 14.54
N ARG A 59 -27.52 -9.62 15.85
CA ARG A 59 -28.20 -10.56 16.74
C ARG A 59 -29.72 -10.36 16.61
N LYS A 60 -30.43 -11.28 15.93
CA LYS A 60 -31.89 -11.36 16.04
C LYS A 60 -32.23 -12.10 17.33
N THR A 61 -32.71 -11.36 18.32
CA THR A 61 -33.44 -11.92 19.45
C THR A 61 -34.87 -12.21 18.99
N ALA A 62 -35.30 -13.46 19.02
CA ALA A 62 -36.71 -13.91 19.05
C ALA A 62 -36.66 -15.38 19.52
N SER A 63 -36.94 -15.65 20.79
CA SER A 63 -38.25 -15.83 21.45
C SER A 63 -38.81 -17.22 21.27
#